data_AF-A0A7K9WA12-F1
#
_entry.id   AF-A0A7K9WA12-F1
#
_cell.length_a   1.000
_cell.length_b   1.000
_cell.length_c   1.000
_cell.angle_alpha   90.00
_cell.angle_beta   90.00
_cell.angle_gamma   90.00
#
_symmetry.space_group_name_H-M   'P 1'
#
loop_
_entity.id
_entity.type
_entity.pdbx_description
1 polymer ?
#
loop_
_entity_poly.entity_id
_entity_poly.type
_entity_poly.pdbx_seq_one_letter_code
_entity_poly.pdbx_strand_id
1 'polypeptide(L)'
;SPRLGPAERTGAHGDMDDSSKEALMEEAPPRYTESPRLPCIPHELKSLLLMVALVLVALVVVNVTFLLLGLRLSESHAETVLRMTIRGLDGEGTPQQLAMSKKGRTGTFAVRDGPNASATVVYDYSELLVGYRSWSHRACYITRVDKDNLPGLDAVTESFQRRRDEGDTEDKAVPLADRSILGTTINILCSAVPVFWA
;
A
#
# COMPACT_ATOMS: atom_id res chain seq x y z
N SER A 1 7.87 -11.30 -106.35
CA SER A 1 8.25 -10.76 -105.03
C SER A 1 7.93 -9.29 -104.95
N PRO A 2 7.48 -8.75 -103.79
CA PRO A 2 6.55 -9.33 -102.80
C PRO A 2 5.38 -8.36 -102.49
N ARG A 3 4.20 -8.90 -102.09
CA ARG A 3 3.50 -8.77 -100.78
C ARG A 3 2.95 -7.36 -100.43
N LEU A 4 1.73 -7.18 -99.92
CA LEU A 4 1.13 -7.76 -98.72
C LEU A 4 -0.40 -7.45 -98.72
N GLY A 5 -1.25 -8.35 -98.22
CA GLY A 5 -2.56 -8.01 -97.61
C GLY A 5 -2.52 -8.34 -96.11
N PRO A 6 -3.64 -8.54 -95.38
CA PRO A 6 -5.02 -8.03 -95.53
C PRO A 6 -5.62 -7.57 -94.15
N ALA A 7 -6.92 -7.21 -94.08
CA ALA A 7 -7.67 -7.21 -92.81
C ALA A 7 -9.19 -7.52 -93.00
N GLU A 8 -9.63 -8.58 -92.31
CA GLU A 8 -10.97 -9.10 -91.93
C GLU A 8 -11.84 -8.08 -91.13
N ARG A 9 -13.16 -8.15 -90.87
CA ARG A 9 -14.35 -9.00 -91.20
C ARG A 9 -15.62 -8.35 -90.55
N THR A 10 -16.80 -8.53 -91.18
CA THR A 10 -18.19 -8.79 -90.64
C THR A 10 -18.71 -8.17 -89.33
N GLY A 11 -20.00 -7.83 -89.13
CA GLY A 11 -21.23 -8.04 -89.90
C GLY A 11 -22.53 -7.75 -89.08
N ALA A 12 -23.61 -7.52 -89.83
CA ALA A 12 -25.08 -7.61 -89.61
C ALA A 12 -25.75 -7.44 -88.21
N HIS A 13 -26.82 -6.63 -88.19
CA HIS A 13 -27.90 -6.65 -87.21
C HIS A 13 -29.26 -6.52 -87.94
N GLY A 14 -30.22 -7.38 -87.60
CA GLY A 14 -31.58 -7.47 -88.17
C GLY A 14 -32.66 -7.21 -87.13
N ASP A 15 -33.86 -6.92 -87.64
CA ASP A 15 -35.08 -6.42 -86.99
C ASP A 15 -35.66 -7.28 -85.84
N MET A 16 -36.43 -6.66 -84.94
CA MET A 16 -37.30 -7.36 -83.99
C MET A 16 -38.57 -6.55 -83.64
N ASP A 17 -39.71 -7.26 -83.71
CA ASP A 17 -41.09 -6.78 -83.74
C ASP A 17 -41.72 -6.30 -82.41
N ASP A 18 -42.73 -5.47 -82.60
CA ASP A 18 -43.61 -4.76 -81.66
C ASP A 18 -44.69 -5.70 -81.08
N SER A 19 -44.41 -6.45 -80.01
CA SER A 19 -45.43 -7.25 -79.30
C SER A 19 -44.99 -7.68 -77.90
N SER A 20 -44.85 -6.75 -76.96
CA SER A 20 -44.63 -7.11 -75.53
C SER A 20 -45.10 -6.06 -74.51
N LYS A 21 -45.93 -5.08 -74.89
CA LYS A 21 -46.31 -3.96 -73.99
C LYS A 21 -47.64 -4.07 -73.25
N GLU A 22 -48.40 -5.13 -73.41
CA GLU A 22 -49.78 -5.18 -72.88
C GLU A 22 -49.97 -6.16 -71.69
N ALA A 23 -48.91 -6.77 -71.15
CA ALA A 23 -49.03 -7.76 -70.07
C ALA A 23 -48.50 -7.30 -68.69
N LEU A 24 -48.17 -6.01 -68.53
CA LEU A 24 -47.59 -5.49 -67.27
C LEU A 24 -48.39 -4.31 -66.69
N MET A 25 -49.69 -4.26 -66.90
CA MET A 25 -50.57 -3.24 -66.32
C MET A 25 -51.81 -3.85 -65.67
N GLU A 26 -51.63 -4.87 -64.83
CA GLU A 26 -52.71 -5.32 -63.94
C GLU A 26 -52.16 -5.78 -62.59
N GLU A 27 -51.42 -4.90 -61.91
CA GLU A 27 -51.15 -5.07 -60.49
C GLU A 27 -51.23 -3.72 -59.79
N ALA A 28 -52.21 -3.59 -58.89
CA ALA A 28 -52.36 -2.39 -58.07
C ALA A 28 -51.08 -2.21 -57.21
N PRO A 29 -50.55 -0.99 -57.06
CA PRO A 29 -49.29 -0.79 -56.35
C PRO A 29 -49.42 -1.26 -54.89
N PRO A 30 -48.42 -1.98 -54.34
CA PRO A 30 -48.46 -2.42 -52.96
C PRO A 30 -48.56 -1.20 -52.04
N ARG A 31 -49.58 -1.16 -51.17
CA ARG A 31 -49.68 -0.17 -50.10
C ARG A 31 -48.59 -0.46 -49.07
N TYR A 32 -47.50 0.30 -49.15
CA TYR A 32 -46.49 0.33 -48.09
C TYR A 32 -47.12 0.92 -46.82
N THR A 33 -47.27 0.12 -45.77
CA THR A 33 -47.54 0.64 -44.43
C THR A 33 -46.26 1.27 -43.91
N GLU A 34 -46.30 2.54 -43.49
CA GLU A 34 -45.16 3.17 -42.81
C GLU A 34 -44.80 2.33 -41.58
N SER A 35 -43.55 1.89 -41.52
CA SER A 35 -42.96 1.26 -40.33
C SER A 35 -43.12 2.21 -39.13
N PRO A 36 -43.37 1.70 -37.91
CA PRO A 36 -43.51 2.57 -36.74
C PRO A 36 -42.25 3.40 -36.58
N ARG A 37 -42.35 4.72 -36.76
CA ARG A 37 -41.24 5.63 -36.45
C ARG A 37 -40.98 5.51 -34.96
N LEU A 38 -39.78 5.05 -34.57
CA LEU A 38 -39.37 5.07 -33.17
C LEU A 38 -39.64 6.48 -32.61
N PRO A 39 -40.27 6.61 -31.45
CA PRO A 39 -40.62 7.90 -30.90
C PRO A 39 -39.36 8.75 -30.84
N CYS A 40 -39.40 9.90 -31.53
CA CYS A 40 -38.34 10.88 -31.53
C CYS A 40 -38.17 11.39 -30.10
N ILE A 41 -37.33 10.73 -29.29
CA ILE A 41 -36.94 11.26 -27.99
C ILE A 41 -36.35 12.65 -28.28
N PRO A 42 -36.90 13.73 -27.71
CA PRO A 42 -36.44 15.08 -28.00
C PRO A 42 -34.94 15.16 -27.78
N HIS A 43 -34.22 15.71 -28.77
CA HIS A 43 -32.76 15.83 -28.73
C HIS A 43 -32.30 16.54 -27.45
N GLU A 44 -33.09 17.51 -26.99
CA GLU A 44 -32.93 18.22 -25.72
C GLU A 44 -32.97 17.29 -24.51
N LEU A 45 -33.87 16.30 -24.48
CA LEU A 45 -33.98 15.35 -23.37
C LEU A 45 -32.80 14.36 -23.35
N LYS A 46 -32.37 13.87 -24.53
CA LYS A 46 -31.16 13.04 -24.67
C LYS A 46 -29.92 13.79 -24.22
N SER A 47 -29.77 15.04 -24.65
CA SER A 47 -28.66 15.92 -24.27
C SER A 47 -28.66 16.18 -22.76
N LEU A 48 -29.83 16.48 -22.18
CA LEU A 48 -29.97 16.73 -20.75
C LEU A 48 -29.68 15.48 -19.92
N LEU A 49 -30.14 14.30 -20.35
CA LEU A 49 -29.81 13.02 -19.70
C LEU A 49 -28.31 12.70 -19.76
N LEU A 50 -27.66 12.93 -20.90
CA LEU A 50 -26.21 12.73 -21.05
C LEU A 50 -25.42 13.70 -20.18
N MET A 51 -25.83 14.97 -20.11
CA MET A 51 -25.21 15.98 -19.24
C MET A 51 -25.37 15.60 -17.77
N VAL A 52 -26.57 15.21 -17.33
CA VAL A 52 -26.81 14.75 -15.96
C VAL A 52 -25.99 13.50 -15.64
N ALA A 53 -25.96 12.52 -16.54
CA ALA A 53 -25.15 11.31 -16.37
C ALA A 53 -23.65 11.64 -16.26
N LEU A 54 -23.13 12.51 -17.13
CA LEU A 54 -21.74 12.97 -17.07
C LEU A 54 -21.43 13.68 -15.76
N VAL A 55 -22.30 14.57 -15.29
CA VAL A 55 -22.13 15.28 -14.03
C VAL A 55 -22.13 14.30 -12.85
N LEU A 56 -23.06 13.33 -12.82
CA LEU A 56 -23.11 12.30 -11.79
C LEU A 56 -21.86 11.43 -11.80
N VAL A 57 -21.42 10.97 -12.97
CA VAL A 57 -20.20 10.17 -13.12
C VAL A 57 -18.98 10.98 -12.68
N ALA A 58 -18.86 12.24 -13.10
CA ALA A 58 -17.78 13.12 -12.68
C ALA A 58 -17.79 13.32 -11.16
N LEU A 59 -18.97 13.54 -10.56
CA LEU A 59 -19.12 13.66 -9.10
C LEU A 59 -18.65 12.38 -8.39
N VAL A 60 -19.07 11.21 -8.87
CA VAL A 60 -18.63 9.92 -8.32
C VAL A 60 -17.11 9.77 -8.43
N VAL A 61 -16.52 10.07 -9.59
CA VAL A 61 -15.07 10.01 -9.79
C VAL A 61 -14.33 10.97 -8.85
N VAL A 62 -14.82 12.19 -8.67
CA VAL A 62 -14.23 13.17 -7.72
C VAL A 62 -14.30 12.65 -6.29
N ASN A 63 -15.43 12.08 -5.86
CA ASN A 63 -15.55 11.51 -4.52
C ASN A 63 -14.61 10.30 -4.34
N VAL A 64 -14.55 9.39 -5.31
CA VAL A 64 -13.65 8.22 -5.26
C VAL A 64 -12.19 8.66 -5.21
N THR A 65 -11.78 9.62 -6.03
CA THR A 65 -10.40 10.14 -6.01
C THR A 65 -10.05 10.82 -4.70
N PHE A 66 -10.95 11.63 -4.12
CA PHE A 66 -10.75 12.24 -2.81
C PHE A 66 -10.63 11.20 -1.70
N LEU A 67 -11.51 10.18 -1.69
CA LEU A 67 -11.46 9.08 -0.73
C LEU A 67 -10.15 8.29 -0.85
N LEU A 68 -9.73 7.95 -2.06
CA LEU A 68 -8.45 7.27 -2.30
C LEU A 68 -7.26 8.11 -1.84
N LEU A 69 -7.27 9.42 -2.12
CA LEU A 69 -6.21 10.33 -1.67
C LEU A 69 -6.19 10.43 -0.13
N GLY A 70 -7.35 10.55 0.50
CA GLY A 70 -7.49 10.58 1.96
C GLY A 70 -6.96 9.31 2.62
N LEU A 71 -7.24 8.13 2.06
CA LEU A 71 -6.71 6.86 2.55
C LEU A 71 -5.17 6.79 2.44
N ARG A 72 -4.60 7.23 1.32
CA ARG A 72 -3.15 7.22 1.09
C ARG A 72 -2.40 8.21 1.98
N LEU A 73 -2.99 9.37 2.25
CA LEU A 73 -2.46 10.34 3.21
C LEU A 73 -2.65 9.88 4.66
N SER A 74 -3.71 9.14 4.96
CA SER A 74 -3.88 8.52 6.27
C SER A 74 -2.80 7.48 6.55
N GLU A 75 -2.36 6.72 5.54
CA GLU A 75 -1.24 5.79 5.66
C GLU A 75 0.11 6.49 5.90
N SER A 76 0.33 7.68 5.32
CA SER A 76 1.62 8.40 5.48
C SER A 76 1.88 8.91 6.90
N HIS A 77 0.82 9.03 7.72
CA HIS A 77 0.92 9.41 9.13
C HIS A 77 0.56 8.30 10.11
N ALA A 78 0.13 7.12 9.64
CA ALA A 78 -0.14 5.98 10.49
C ALA A 78 1.18 5.46 11.07
N GLU A 79 1.30 5.48 12.40
CA GLU A 79 2.42 4.88 13.09
C GLU A 79 2.34 3.37 12.96
N THR A 80 3.04 2.80 11.98
CA THR A 80 3.09 1.35 11.80
C THR A 80 3.95 0.73 12.90
N VAL A 81 3.28 0.19 13.93
CA VAL A 81 3.90 -0.60 15.00
C VAL A 81 3.60 -2.08 14.76
N LEU A 82 4.60 -2.84 14.32
CA LEU A 82 4.49 -4.29 14.14
C LEU A 82 4.66 -4.97 15.49
N ARG A 83 3.60 -5.58 16.02
CA ARG A 83 3.66 -6.41 17.24
C ARG A 83 3.63 -7.88 16.85
N MET A 84 4.61 -8.64 17.32
CA MET A 84 4.72 -10.08 17.07
C MET A 84 5.20 -10.81 18.31
N THR A 85 4.72 -12.02 18.51
CA THR A 85 5.24 -12.94 19.53
C THR A 85 6.19 -13.90 18.84
N ILE A 86 7.48 -13.75 19.09
CA ILE A 86 8.50 -14.64 18.55
C ILE A 86 8.59 -15.86 19.46
N ARG A 87 8.56 -17.05 18.87
CA ARG A 87 8.98 -18.29 19.52
C ARG A 87 10.41 -18.57 19.07
N GLY A 88 11.24 -19.14 19.94
CA GLY A 88 12.61 -19.51 19.61
C GLY A 88 12.66 -20.34 18.32
N LEU A 89 13.73 -20.17 17.52
CA LEU A 89 13.88 -20.84 16.22
C LEU A 89 13.73 -22.37 16.32
N ASP A 90 14.02 -22.96 17.48
CA ASP A 90 13.95 -24.39 17.75
C ASP A 90 12.59 -24.85 18.31
N GLY A 91 11.60 -23.95 18.44
CA GLY A 91 10.33 -24.22 19.11
C GLY A 91 10.42 -24.36 20.64
N GLU A 92 11.65 -24.53 21.16
CA GLU A 92 12.04 -24.40 22.56
C GLU A 92 12.34 -22.93 22.87
N GLY A 93 11.75 -22.43 23.97
CA GLY A 93 11.95 -21.06 24.43
C GLY A 93 10.67 -20.34 24.80
N THR A 94 10.79 -19.37 25.71
CA THR A 94 9.65 -18.63 26.23
C THR A 94 9.16 -17.63 25.18
N PRO A 95 7.84 -17.56 24.89
CA PRO A 95 7.32 -16.63 23.91
C PRO A 95 7.76 -15.20 24.24
N GLN A 96 8.44 -14.55 23.30
CA GLN A 96 8.96 -13.22 23.48
C GLN A 96 8.13 -12.20 22.71
N GLN A 97 7.60 -11.22 23.42
CA GLN A 97 6.85 -10.14 22.79
C GLN A 97 7.82 -9.12 22.21
N LEU A 98 7.68 -8.87 20.91
CA LEU A 98 8.41 -7.86 20.16
C LEU A 98 7.42 -6.83 19.60
N ALA A 99 7.75 -5.55 19.74
CA ALA A 99 7.13 -4.49 18.97
C ALA A 99 8.18 -3.69 18.19
N MET A 100 7.97 -3.47 16.90
CA MET A 100 8.86 -2.69 16.05
C MET A 100 8.13 -1.46 15.52
N SER A 101 8.75 -0.29 15.64
CA SER A 101 8.27 0.96 15.03
C SER A 101 9.14 1.29 13.83
N LYS A 102 8.55 1.28 12.63
CA LYS A 102 9.27 1.66 11.40
C LYS A 102 9.65 3.14 11.40
N LYS A 103 8.72 3.99 11.86
CA LYS A 103 8.90 5.45 11.94
C LYS A 103 9.95 5.84 12.98
N GLY A 104 9.90 5.21 14.16
CA GLY A 104 10.89 5.45 15.22
C GLY A 104 12.21 4.72 15.03
N ARG A 105 12.28 3.77 14.07
CA ARG A 105 13.38 2.82 13.91
C ARG A 105 13.78 2.21 15.26
N THR A 106 12.80 1.71 16.00
CA THR A 106 13.02 1.12 17.32
C THR A 106 12.42 -0.27 17.41
N GLY A 107 13.08 -1.17 18.13
CA GLY A 107 12.58 -2.50 18.50
C GLY A 107 12.46 -2.63 20.02
N THR A 108 11.32 -3.07 20.53
CA THR A 108 11.08 -3.26 21.96
C THR A 108 10.81 -4.72 22.28
N PHE A 109 11.51 -5.27 23.25
CA PHE A 109 11.44 -6.67 23.65
C PHE A 109 11.09 -6.77 25.13
N ALA A 110 10.10 -7.60 25.46
CA ALA A 110 9.87 -8.01 26.84
C ALA A 110 10.81 -9.19 27.15
N VAL A 111 11.64 -9.05 28.18
CA VAL A 111 12.58 -10.09 28.64
C VAL A 111 12.29 -10.44 30.09
N ARG A 112 12.74 -11.62 30.55
CA ARG A 112 12.76 -11.93 31.98
C ARG A 112 13.97 -11.31 32.64
N ASP A 113 13.79 -10.86 33.87
CA ASP A 113 14.85 -10.40 34.76
C ASP A 113 14.85 -11.28 36.01
N GLY A 114 15.31 -12.52 35.85
CA GLY A 114 15.25 -13.54 36.91
C GLY A 114 13.89 -14.24 37.06
N PRO A 115 13.67 -14.99 38.16
CA PRO A 115 12.54 -15.91 38.28
C PRO A 115 11.18 -15.22 38.49
N ASN A 116 11.15 -14.03 39.09
CA ASN A 116 9.91 -13.32 39.47
C ASN A 116 9.85 -11.88 38.95
N ALA A 117 10.76 -11.48 38.07
CA ALA A 117 10.81 -10.13 37.53
C ALA A 117 10.96 -10.12 36.02
N SER A 118 10.51 -9.03 35.43
CA SER A 118 10.56 -8.78 34.00
C SER A 118 11.32 -7.49 33.73
N ALA A 119 11.84 -7.39 32.52
CA ALA A 119 12.45 -6.18 32.02
C ALA A 119 12.00 -5.91 30.58
N THR A 120 12.21 -4.68 30.15
CA THR A 120 12.00 -4.26 28.77
C THR A 120 13.33 -3.80 28.20
N VAL A 121 13.68 -4.32 27.03
CA VAL A 121 14.83 -3.89 26.23
C VAL A 121 14.31 -3.09 25.04
N VAL A 122 14.89 -1.92 24.78
CA VAL A 122 14.59 -1.09 23.63
C VAL A 122 15.87 -0.87 22.84
N TYR A 123 15.88 -1.33 21.59
CA TYR A 123 16.86 -0.96 20.59
C TYR A 123 16.38 0.29 19.88
N ASP A 124 17.16 1.36 19.93
CA ASP A 124 16.98 2.57 19.14
C ASP A 124 18.04 2.61 18.03
N TYR A 125 17.62 2.24 16.82
CA TYR A 125 18.50 2.22 15.64
C TYR A 125 18.68 3.60 15.00
N SER A 126 18.03 4.65 15.52
CA SER A 126 18.24 6.03 15.10
C SER A 126 19.40 6.64 15.89
N GLU A 127 19.34 6.54 17.21
CA GLU A 127 20.35 7.08 18.13
C GLU A 127 21.50 6.11 18.43
N LEU A 128 21.42 4.87 17.91
CA LEU A 128 22.39 3.79 18.16
C LEU A 128 22.55 3.51 19.67
N LEU A 129 21.42 3.41 20.35
CA LEU A 129 21.35 3.15 21.79
C LEU A 129 20.52 1.90 22.08
N VAL A 130 20.89 1.20 23.14
CA VAL A 130 20.08 0.14 23.73
C VAL A 130 19.75 0.51 25.17
N GLY A 131 18.46 0.59 25.46
CA GLY A 131 17.94 0.85 26.80
C GLY A 131 17.40 -0.43 27.44
N TYR A 132 17.70 -0.62 28.73
CA TYR A 132 17.19 -1.72 29.54
C TYR A 132 16.55 -1.15 30.80
N ARG A 133 15.31 -1.57 31.08
CA ARG A 133 14.62 -1.24 32.32
C ARG A 133 14.03 -2.50 32.93
N SER A 134 14.49 -2.85 34.13
CA SER A 134 13.84 -3.85 34.95
C SER A 134 12.67 -3.25 35.73
N TRP A 135 11.62 -4.04 35.91
CA TRP A 135 10.46 -3.66 36.73
C TRP A 135 10.71 -3.90 38.22
N SER A 136 11.72 -4.70 38.56
CA SER A 136 12.10 -4.94 39.95
C SER A 136 13.08 -3.91 40.50
N HIS A 137 13.69 -3.10 39.63
CA HIS A 137 14.71 -2.11 40.00
C HIS A 137 14.28 -0.70 39.68
N ARG A 138 14.91 0.27 40.36
CA ARG A 138 14.62 1.69 40.22
C ARG A 138 15.64 2.43 39.37
N ALA A 139 16.21 1.75 38.38
CA ALA A 139 17.10 2.34 37.38
C ALA A 139 16.74 1.88 35.97
N CYS A 140 17.14 2.70 35.02
CA CYS A 140 17.24 2.35 33.61
C CYS A 140 18.70 2.45 33.19
N TYR A 141 19.18 1.46 32.46
CA TYR A 141 20.53 1.44 31.94
C TYR A 141 20.51 1.62 30.42
N ILE A 142 21.47 2.36 29.91
CA ILE A 142 21.63 2.59 28.47
C ILE A 142 23.06 2.26 28.06
N THR A 143 23.22 1.69 26.87
CA THR A 143 24.54 1.49 26.28
C THR A 143 24.55 1.91 24.83
N ARG A 144 25.72 2.31 24.32
CA ARG A 144 25.91 2.64 22.90
C ARG A 144 26.15 1.37 22.12
N VAL A 145 25.60 1.32 20.91
CA VAL A 145 25.84 0.22 19.98
C VAL A 145 26.43 0.74 18.68
N ASP A 146 27.18 -0.14 18.02
CA ASP A 146 27.69 0.15 16.69
C ASP A 146 26.63 -0.22 15.64
N LYS A 147 26.57 0.55 14.55
CA LYS A 147 25.61 0.31 13.47
C LYS A 147 25.88 -1.02 12.75
N ASP A 148 27.13 -1.43 12.66
CA ASP A 148 27.57 -2.63 11.96
C ASP A 148 27.69 -3.85 12.91
N ASN A 149 27.65 -3.62 14.23
CA ASN A 149 27.75 -4.67 15.24
C ASN A 149 26.70 -4.50 16.35
N LEU A 150 25.47 -4.90 16.03
CA LEU A 150 24.34 -4.88 16.97
C LEU A 150 24.36 -6.14 17.86
N PRO A 151 24.47 -5.99 19.20
CA PRO A 151 24.48 -7.14 20.08
C PRO A 151 23.11 -7.83 20.10
N GLY A 152 23.13 -9.16 20.09
CA GLY A 152 21.93 -9.98 20.25
C GLY A 152 21.25 -9.75 21.60
N LEU A 153 19.95 -10.04 21.68
CA LEU A 153 19.14 -9.77 22.87
C LEU A 153 19.66 -10.48 24.12
N ASP A 154 20.16 -11.71 23.97
CA ASP A 154 20.72 -12.49 25.07
C ASP A 154 21.98 -11.83 25.63
N ALA A 155 22.91 -11.42 24.75
CA ALA A 155 24.14 -10.73 25.14
C ALA A 155 23.86 -9.40 25.83
N VAL A 156 22.89 -8.63 25.32
CA VAL A 156 22.43 -7.39 25.95
C VAL A 156 21.87 -7.66 27.34
N THR A 157 20.95 -8.62 27.45
CA THR A 157 20.28 -8.93 28.71
C THR A 157 21.29 -9.43 29.75
N GLU A 158 22.22 -10.29 29.36
CA GLU A 158 23.31 -10.79 30.20
C GLU A 158 24.23 -9.63 30.64
N SER A 159 24.61 -8.72 29.74
CA SER A 159 25.48 -7.59 30.08
C SER A 159 24.86 -6.66 31.14
N PHE A 160 23.54 -6.43 31.08
CA PHE A 160 22.84 -5.63 32.08
C PHE A 160 22.64 -6.37 33.40
N GLN A 161 22.39 -7.69 33.36
CA GLN A 161 22.29 -8.52 34.56
C GLN A 161 23.63 -8.65 35.28
N ARG A 162 24.73 -8.87 34.56
CA ARG A 162 26.07 -8.98 35.13
C ARG A 162 26.48 -7.71 35.88
N ARG A 163 26.21 -6.55 35.29
CA ARG A 163 26.54 -5.25 35.87
C ARG A 163 25.80 -4.95 37.17
N ARG A 164 24.60 -5.53 37.31
CA ARG A 164 23.85 -5.54 38.57
C ARG A 164 24.56 -6.40 39.61
N ASP A 165 24.95 -7.62 39.24
CA ASP A 165 25.59 -8.57 40.16
C ASP A 165 26.99 -8.09 40.60
N GLU A 166 27.68 -7.34 39.75
CA GLU A 166 28.97 -6.71 40.06
C GLU A 166 28.84 -5.56 41.08
N GLY A 167 27.63 -5.20 41.50
CA GLY A 167 27.43 -4.23 42.58
C GLY A 167 27.94 -2.84 42.23
N ASP A 168 27.98 -2.49 40.93
CA ASP A 168 28.32 -1.16 40.43
C ASP A 168 27.18 -0.19 40.76
N THR A 169 27.13 0.11 42.05
CA THR A 169 26.63 1.28 42.73
C THR A 169 25.64 2.15 41.94
N GLU A 170 24.36 1.80 41.96
CA GLU A 170 23.28 2.80 41.80
C GLU A 170 23.53 4.03 42.70
N ASP A 171 24.21 3.83 43.84
CA ASP A 171 24.50 4.85 44.86
C ASP A 171 25.82 5.65 44.63
N LYS A 172 26.70 5.24 43.70
CA LYS A 172 27.95 5.98 43.35
C LYS A 172 28.06 6.32 41.87
N ALA A 173 27.29 5.67 41.00
CA ALA A 173 27.21 6.05 39.60
C ALA A 173 26.45 7.38 39.50
N VAL A 174 26.98 8.30 38.71
CA VAL A 174 26.28 9.57 38.45
C VAL A 174 25.22 9.30 37.38
N PRO A 175 23.94 9.59 37.65
CA PRO A 175 22.90 9.43 36.65
C PRO A 175 23.14 10.37 35.48
N LEU A 176 22.72 9.94 34.29
CA LEU A 176 22.73 10.74 33.08
C LEU A 176 21.87 12.00 33.29
N ALA A 177 22.53 13.16 33.35
CA ALA A 177 21.88 14.44 33.55
C ALA A 177 21.16 14.93 32.28
N ASP A 178 21.74 14.66 31.11
CA ASP A 178 21.17 15.09 29.83
C ASP A 178 20.41 13.96 29.15
N ARG A 179 19.07 14.06 29.17
CA ARG A 179 18.16 13.10 28.53
C ARG A 179 17.88 13.42 27.07
N SER A 180 18.39 14.54 26.54
CA SER A 180 18.17 14.93 25.14
C SER A 180 18.80 13.96 24.14
N ILE A 181 19.82 13.21 24.58
CA ILE A 181 20.47 12.15 23.79
C ILE A 181 19.63 10.88 23.67
N LEU A 182 18.56 10.77 24.47
CA LEU A 182 17.68 9.59 24.45
C LEU A 182 16.64 9.78 23.35
N GLY A 183 16.53 8.80 22.47
CA GLY A 183 15.38 8.72 21.58
C GLY A 183 14.07 8.60 22.35
N THR A 184 12.97 9.01 21.73
CA THR A 184 11.64 9.12 22.37
C THR A 184 11.22 7.84 23.09
N THR A 185 11.46 6.67 22.48
CA THR A 185 11.06 5.38 23.04
C THR A 185 11.83 5.06 24.34
N ILE A 186 13.15 5.28 24.35
CA ILE A 186 13.98 5.07 25.56
C ILE A 186 13.64 6.12 26.62
N ASN A 187 13.40 7.36 26.22
CA ASN A 187 13.01 8.41 27.16
C ASN A 187 11.68 8.09 27.86
N ILE A 188 10.69 7.59 27.11
CA ILE A 188 9.42 7.11 27.68
C ILE A 188 9.67 5.91 28.60
N LEU A 189 10.45 4.92 28.14
CA LEU A 189 10.79 3.73 28.91
C LEU A 189 11.35 4.11 30.28
N CYS A 190 12.23 5.10 30.34
CA CYS A 190 13.00 5.41 31.53
C CYS A 190 12.48 6.62 32.31
N SER A 191 11.33 7.19 31.91
CA SER A 191 10.78 8.46 32.41
C SER A 191 10.69 8.56 33.95
N ALA A 192 10.37 7.46 34.63
CA ALA A 192 10.13 7.42 36.08
C ALA A 192 11.35 7.05 36.94
N VAL A 193 12.52 6.80 36.33
CA VAL A 193 13.72 6.31 37.04
C VAL A 193 14.98 7.06 36.59
N PRO A 194 16.02 7.14 37.43
CA PRO A 194 17.35 7.57 37.01
C PRO A 194 17.87 6.69 35.87
N VAL A 195 18.63 7.31 34.96
CA VAL A 195 19.23 6.66 33.80
C VAL A 195 20.73 6.57 34.03
N PHE A 196 21.34 5.42 33.80
CA PHE A 196 22.78 5.22 33.95
C PHE A 196 23.39 4.66 32.68
N TRP A 197 24.67 4.95 32.47
CA TRP A 197 25.44 4.27 31.44
C TRP A 197 25.79 2.86 31.89
N ALA A 198 25.64 1.97 30.94
CA ALA A 198 26.16 0.63 30.91
C ALA A 198 27.37 0.62 29.96
#